data_AF-A0A2R6LQP9-F1
#
_entry.id   AF-A0A2R6LQP9-F1
#
_cell.length_a   1.000
_cell.length_b   1.000
_cell.length_c   1.000
_cell.angle_alpha   90.00
_cell.angle_beta   90.00
_cell.angle_gamma   90.00
#
_symmetry.space_group_name_H-M   'P 1'
#
loop_
_entity.id
_entity.type
_entity.pdbx_description
1 polymer ?
#
loop_
_entity_poly.entity_id
_entity_poly.type
_entity_poly.pdbx_seq_one_letter_code
_entity_poly.pdbx_strand_id
1 'polypeptide(L)' 'MTPRAKAAVLWGAIGALAFLAAHQAYLLVDGAFLGVGPIAGVALVVFAAAAASSYYLEGRLSPPGGEE' A
#
# COMPACT_ATOMS: atom_id res chain seq x y z
N MET A 1 4.14 18.11 -2.75
CA MET A 1 4.14 16.73 -3.27
C MET A 1 3.80 16.76 -4.74
N THR A 2 4.50 16.01 -5.57
CA THR A 2 4.12 15.84 -6.98
C THR A 2 2.87 14.95 -7.09
N PRO A 3 2.06 15.06 -8.16
CA PRO A 3 0.88 14.21 -8.36
C PRO A 3 1.20 12.72 -8.27
N ARG A 4 2.36 12.34 -8.80
CA ARG A 4 2.91 10.98 -8.73
C ARG A 4 3.21 10.52 -7.30
N ALA A 5 3.85 11.36 -6.49
CA ALA A 5 4.09 11.03 -5.08
C ALA A 5 2.78 10.89 -4.30
N LYS A 6 1.77 11.72 -4.62
CA LYS A 6 0.43 11.63 -4.03
C LYS A 6 -0.27 10.32 -4.41
N ALA A 7 -0.23 9.93 -5.69
CA ALA A 7 -0.81 8.68 -6.18
C ALA A 7 -0.15 7.45 -5.52
N ALA A 8 1.18 7.44 -5.43
CA ALA A 8 1.93 6.38 -4.77
C ALA A 8 1.54 6.22 -3.29
N VAL A 9 1.43 7.33 -2.55
CA VAL A 9 1.00 7.30 -1.15
C VAL A 9 -0.44 6.80 -0.99
N LEU A 10 -1.35 7.22 -1.87
CA LEU A 10 -2.74 6.75 -1.87
C LEU A 10 -2.82 5.25 -2.13
N TRP A 11 -2.05 4.73 -3.11
CA TRP A 11 -1.96 3.29 -3.35
C TRP A 11 -1.38 2.53 -2.16
N GLY A 12 -0.35 3.08 -1.51
CA GLY A 12 0.15 2.57 -0.24
C GLY A 12 -0.94 2.46 0.82
N ALA A 13 -1.72 3.54 1.00
CA ALA A 13 -2.79 3.59 1.99
C ALA A 13 -3.89 2.56 1.69
N ILE A 14 -4.29 2.41 0.42
CA ILE A 14 -5.26 1.39 0.00
C ILE A 14 -4.75 -0.02 0.34
N GLY A 15 -3.48 -0.32 0.05
CA GLY A 15 -2.88 -1.61 0.37
C GLY A 15 -2.89 -1.91 1.87
N ALA A 16 -2.48 -0.93 2.69
CA ALA A 16 -2.47 -1.08 4.14
C ALA A 16 -3.89 -1.28 4.73
N LEU A 17 -4.86 -0.50 4.25
CA LEU A 17 -6.26 -0.63 4.68
C LEU A 17 -6.86 -1.97 4.24
N ALA A 18 -6.56 -2.44 3.03
CA ALA A 18 -6.98 -3.75 2.56
C ALA A 18 -6.39 -4.89 3.40
N PHE A 19 -5.10 -4.80 3.76
CA PHE A 19 -4.47 -5.74 4.70
C PHE A 19 -5.17 -5.75 6.06
N LEU A 20 -5.44 -4.56 6.63
CA LEU A 20 -6.16 -4.45 7.90
C LEU A 20 -7.55 -5.08 7.79
N ALA A 21 -8.31 -4.79 6.73
CA ALA A 21 -9.62 -5.40 6.50
C ALA A 21 -9.54 -6.94 6.42
N ALA A 22 -8.54 -7.47 5.71
CA ALA A 22 -8.29 -8.91 5.65
C ALA A 22 -7.91 -9.50 7.01
N HIS A 23 -7.11 -8.78 7.81
CA HIS A 23 -6.78 -9.20 9.16
C HIS A 23 -8.01 -9.22 10.08
N GLN A 24 -8.90 -8.23 9.97
CA GLN A 24 -10.16 -8.24 10.71
C GLN A 24 -11.06 -9.41 10.30
N ALA A 25 -11.10 -9.75 9.01
CA ALA A 25 -11.79 -10.93 8.53
C ALA A 25 -11.18 -12.24 9.08
N TYR A 26 -9.84 -12.31 9.19
CA TYR A 26 -9.16 -13.42 9.85
C TYR A 26 -9.55 -13.55 11.32
N LEU A 27 -9.62 -12.46 12.07
CA LEU A 27 -10.08 -12.48 13.47
C LEU A 27 -11.56 -12.86 13.58
N LEU A 28 -12.39 -12.49 12.61
CA LEU A 28 -13.81 -12.83 12.57
C LEU A 28 -14.06 -14.34 12.44
N VAL A 29 -13.13 -15.08 11.82
CA VAL A 29 -13.23 -16.53 11.60
C VAL A 29 -12.41 -17.35 12.62
N ASP A 30 -12.30 -16.88 13.86
CA ASP A 30 -11.49 -17.47 14.95
C ASP A 30 -9.96 -17.37 14.79
N GLY A 31 -9.48 -16.36 14.04
CA GLY A 31 -8.06 -16.06 13.97
C GLY A 31 -7.47 -15.61 15.31
N ALA A 32 -6.24 -16.05 15.61
CA ALA A 32 -5.53 -15.62 16.81
C ALA A 32 -5.02 -14.17 16.71
N PHE A 33 -5.35 -13.35 17.70
CA PHE A 33 -4.85 -11.98 17.79
C PHE A 33 -3.41 -11.95 18.33
N LEU A 34 -2.46 -11.58 17.47
CA LEU A 34 -1.03 -11.53 17.80
C LEU A 34 -0.59 -10.19 18.44
N GLY A 35 -1.54 -9.30 18.72
CA GLY A 35 -1.25 -7.96 19.25
C GLY A 35 -1.05 -6.91 18.16
N VAL A 36 -1.12 -5.64 18.58
CA VAL A 36 -1.09 -4.48 17.66
C VAL A 36 0.27 -4.33 16.96
N GLY A 37 1.37 -4.65 17.65
CA GLY A 37 2.73 -4.46 17.13
C GLY A 37 3.01 -5.19 15.81
N PRO A 38 2.85 -6.53 15.76
CA PRO A 38 3.04 -7.30 14.52
C PRO A 38 2.12 -6.84 13.38
N ILE A 39 0.85 -6.56 13.67
CA ILE A 39 -0.14 -6.11 12.68
C ILE A 39 0.28 -4.76 12.09
N ALA A 40 0.66 -3.81 12.93
CA ALA A 40 1.16 -2.50 12.50
C ALA A 40 2.42 -2.63 11.65
N GLY A 41 3.35 -3.52 12.04
CA GLY A 41 4.56 -3.81 11.28
C GLY A 41 4.25 -4.30 9.86
N VAL A 42 3.37 -5.29 9.72
CA VAL A 42 2.98 -5.80 8.39
C VAL A 42 2.21 -4.75 7.59
N ALA A 43 1.31 -4.00 8.21
CA ALA A 43 0.58 -2.92 7.54
C ALA A 43 1.53 -1.86 6.96
N LEU A 44 2.60 -1.50 7.67
CA LEU A 44 3.64 -0.59 7.18
C LEU A 44 4.44 -1.17 6.01
N VAL A 45 4.77 -2.47 6.06
CA VAL A 45 5.45 -3.16 4.94
C VAL A 45 4.56 -3.16 3.70
N VAL A 46 3.26 -3.48 3.84
CA VAL A 46 2.30 -3.48 2.73
C VAL A 46 2.15 -2.07 2.16
N PHE A 47 2.03 -1.05 3.03
CA PHE A 47 2.01 0.35 2.62
C PHE A 47 3.23 0.70 1.75
N ALA A 48 4.43 0.41 2.25
CA ALA A 48 5.68 0.75 1.58
C ALA A 48 5.82 0.01 0.24
N ALA A 49 5.48 -1.28 0.21
CA ALA A 49 5.54 -2.09 -1.00
C ALA A 49 4.58 -1.59 -2.09
N ALA A 50 3.33 -1.28 -1.72
CA ALA A 50 2.32 -0.76 -2.65
C ALA A 50 2.65 0.66 -3.13
N ALA A 51 3.16 1.52 -2.25
CA ALA A 51 3.60 2.86 -2.64
C ALA A 51 4.82 2.81 -3.58
N ALA A 52 5.81 1.97 -3.27
CA ALA A 52 7.00 1.82 -4.09
C ALA A 52 6.68 1.23 -5.47
N SER A 53 5.81 0.20 -5.52
CA SER A 53 5.41 -0.42 -6.79
C SER A 53 4.63 0.57 -7.66
N SER A 54 3.68 1.31 -7.07
CA SER A 54 2.93 2.35 -7.78
C SER A 54 3.86 3.44 -8.32
N TYR A 55 4.78 3.94 -7.49
CA TYR A 55 5.75 4.94 -7.93
C TYR A 55 6.67 4.42 -9.04
N TYR A 56 7.08 3.16 -9.00
CA TYR A 56 7.97 2.58 -10.01
C TYR A 56 7.25 2.32 -11.34
N LEU A 57 6.02 1.79 -11.29
CA LEU A 57 5.19 1.53 -12.48
C LEU A 57 4.91 2.82 -13.26
N GLU A 58 4.56 3.90 -12.58
CA GLU A 58 4.37 5.22 -13.21
C GLU A 58 5.64 5.73 -13.91
N GLY A 59 6.82 5.28 -13.49
CA GLY A 59 8.12 5.62 -14.11
C GLY A 59 8.45 4.83 -15.35
N ARG A 60 7.93 3.60 -15.42
CA ARG A 60 8.11 2.71 -16.56
C ARG A 60 7.05 2.94 -17.63
N LEU A 61 5.87 3.43 -17.25
CA LEU A 61 4.72 3.64 -18.13
C LEU A 61 4.61 5.07 -18.68
N SER A 62 5.32 6.05 -18.11
CA SER A 62 5.48 7.36 -18.78
C SER A 62 6.28 7.16 -20.08
N PRO A 63 5.68 7.42 -21.25
CA PRO A 63 6.42 7.41 -22.50
C PRO A 63 7.52 8.49 -22.45
N PRO A 64 8.71 8.24 -23.02
CA PRO A 64 9.67 9.32 -23.24
C PRO A 64 9.10 10.23 -24.35
N GLY A 65 8.61 11.41 -23.96
CA GLY A 65 8.17 12.46 -24.89
C GLY A 65 6.70 12.83 -24.73
N GLY A 66 6.44 13.79 -23.84
CA GLY A 66 5.22 14.60 -23.82
C GLY A 66 5.64 16.06 -23.82
N GLU A 67 6.21 16.51 -24.94
CA GLU A 67 6.29 17.93 -25.27
C GLU A 67 4.94 18.29 -25.92
N GLU A 68 4.12 19.07 -25.22
CA GLU A 68 3.08 19.91 -25.82
C GLU A 68 3.30 21.36 -25.37
#